data_AF-A0A523YHD1-F1
#
_entry.id   AF-A0A523YHD1-F1
#
_cell.length_a   1.000
_cell.length_b   1.000
_cell.length_c   1.000
_cell.angle_alpha   90.00
_cell.angle_beta   90.00
_cell.angle_gamma   90.00
#
_symmetry.space_group_name_H-M   'P 1'
#
loop_
_entity.id
_entity.type
_entity.pdbx_description
1 polymer ?
#
loop_
_entity_poly.entity_id
_entity_poly.type
_entity_poly.pdbx_seq_one_letter_code
_entity_poly.pdbx_strand_id
1 'polypeptide(L)'
;MRFDDYWRMLTTELRTSRRIRNWTAVSGYLDRGDFDARYTDGDHIDCILENGSVQKVPKDDSRIAYENREGYIKGTIRRHQLRDQSRFTKYTISITHKILMKVEYNPNSRAG
;
A
#
# COMPACT_ATOMS: atom_id res chain seq x y z
N MET A 1 6.27 -8.63 11.41
CA MET A 1 6.60 -8.92 10.00
C MET A 1 7.74 -8.01 9.58
N ARG A 2 8.73 -8.50 8.80
CA ARG A 2 9.80 -7.65 8.24
C ARG A 2 9.37 -7.05 6.90
N PHE A 3 10.04 -5.98 6.46
CA PHE A 3 9.71 -5.35 5.18
C PHE A 3 9.87 -6.29 3.99
N ASP A 4 10.92 -7.12 3.94
CA ASP A 4 11.12 -8.04 2.82
C ASP A 4 10.02 -9.10 2.72
N ASP A 5 9.48 -9.55 3.86
CA ASP A 5 8.32 -10.46 3.88
C ASP A 5 7.08 -9.76 3.30
N TYR A 6 6.83 -8.52 3.74
CA TYR A 6 5.76 -7.69 3.21
C TYR A 6 5.93 -7.45 1.70
N TRP A 7 7.14 -7.10 1.25
CA TRP A 7 7.42 -6.86 -0.15
C TRP A 7 7.19 -8.10 -1.01
N ARG A 8 7.64 -9.28 -0.54
CA ARG A 8 7.38 -10.56 -1.21
C ARG A 8 5.88 -10.85 -1.30
N MET A 9 5.12 -10.61 -0.22
CA MET A 9 3.67 -10.80 -0.23
C MET A 9 2.96 -9.83 -1.19
N LEU A 10 3.30 -8.54 -1.10
CA LEU A 10 2.79 -7.49 -1.96
C LEU A 10 3.00 -7.82 -3.44
N THR A 11 4.24 -8.10 -3.83
CA THR A 11 4.61 -8.41 -5.21
C THR A 11 3.96 -9.69 -5.70
N THR A 12 3.81 -10.71 -4.85
CA THR A 12 3.06 -11.93 -5.17
C THR A 12 1.58 -11.65 -5.43
N GLU A 13 0.93 -10.86 -4.58
CA GLU A 13 -0.49 -10.52 -4.73
C GLU A 13 -0.75 -9.70 -6.00
N LEU A 14 0.19 -8.80 -6.33
CA LEU A 14 0.08 -7.89 -7.46
C LEU A 14 0.60 -8.46 -8.79
N ARG A 15 1.04 -9.73 -8.84
CA ARG A 15 1.33 -10.41 -10.13
C ARG A 15 0.13 -10.39 -11.06
N THR A 16 -1.07 -10.45 -10.49
CA THR A 16 -2.32 -10.14 -11.18
C THR A 16 -2.72 -8.73 -10.81
N SER A 17 -3.13 -7.92 -11.79
CA SER A 17 -3.63 -6.56 -11.53
C SER A 17 -4.76 -6.59 -10.49
N ARG A 18 -4.69 -5.71 -9.48
CA ARG A 18 -5.70 -5.60 -8.42
C ARG A 18 -6.16 -4.15 -8.27
N ARG A 19 -7.48 -3.96 -8.22
CA ARG A 19 -8.08 -2.69 -7.81
C ARG A 19 -7.77 -2.40 -6.35
N ILE A 20 -7.20 -1.22 -6.10
CA ILE A 20 -6.89 -0.68 -4.77
C ILE A 20 -7.83 0.48 -4.50
N ARG A 21 -8.60 0.38 -3.40
CA ARG A 21 -9.44 1.48 -2.93
C ARG A 21 -8.58 2.52 -2.24
N ASN A 22 -8.78 3.79 -2.58
CA ASN A 22 -8.08 4.91 -1.98
C ASN A 22 -8.50 5.03 -0.51
N TRP A 23 -7.53 4.89 0.38
CA TRP A 23 -7.77 4.81 1.81
C TRP A 23 -6.86 5.75 2.60
N THR A 24 -7.38 6.27 3.71
CA THR A 24 -6.60 7.00 4.71
C THR A 24 -6.99 6.58 6.12
N ALA A 25 -6.07 6.69 7.07
CA ALA A 25 -6.36 6.37 8.47
C ALA A 25 -7.48 7.26 9.06
N VAL A 26 -7.53 8.53 8.66
CA VAL A 26 -8.48 9.51 9.20
C VAL A 26 -9.88 9.37 8.61
N SER A 27 -9.99 9.15 7.30
CA SER A 27 -11.28 9.20 6.59
C SER A 27 -11.77 7.84 6.08
N GLY A 28 -11.00 6.78 6.28
CA GLY A 28 -11.30 5.48 5.68
C GLY A 28 -11.21 5.49 4.16
N TYR A 29 -12.10 4.76 3.50
CA TYR A 29 -12.20 4.71 2.03
C TYR A 29 -12.85 5.98 1.50
N LEU A 30 -12.23 6.58 0.48
CA LEU A 30 -12.63 7.89 -0.05
C LEU A 30 -13.59 7.82 -1.25
N ASP A 31 -13.93 6.61 -1.73
CA ASP A 31 -14.78 6.32 -2.90
C ASP A 31 -14.42 7.11 -4.18
N ARG A 32 -13.17 7.58 -4.26
CA ARG A 32 -12.63 8.33 -5.41
C ARG A 32 -11.12 8.20 -5.48
N GLY A 33 -10.59 8.25 -6.70
CA GLY A 33 -9.16 8.17 -6.93
C GLY A 33 -8.59 6.79 -6.59
N ASP A 34 -9.41 5.77 -6.65
CA ASP A 34 -9.00 4.37 -6.68
C ASP A 34 -8.12 4.13 -7.92
N PHE A 35 -7.34 3.07 -7.89
CA PHE A 35 -6.37 2.77 -8.94
C PHE A 35 -6.12 1.27 -9.01
N ASP A 36 -5.65 0.79 -10.16
CA ASP A 36 -5.18 -0.59 -10.28
C ASP A 36 -3.70 -0.65 -9.97
N ALA A 37 -3.27 -1.67 -9.23
CA ALA A 37 -1.88 -1.93 -8.92
C ALA A 37 -1.45 -3.26 -9.53
N ARG A 38 -0.26 -3.26 -10.15
CA ARG A 38 0.35 -4.46 -10.72
C ARG A 38 1.85 -4.47 -10.45
N TYR A 39 2.39 -5.65 -10.21
CA TYR A 39 3.81 -5.92 -10.19
C TYR A 39 4.16 -6.82 -11.37
N THR A 40 5.11 -6.40 -12.20
CA THR A 40 5.63 -7.20 -13.31
C THR A 40 7.04 -7.67 -12.98
N ASP A 41 7.96 -6.75 -12.70
CA ASP A 41 9.34 -7.01 -12.32
C ASP A 41 10.00 -5.78 -11.64
N GLY A 42 11.25 -5.97 -11.22
CA GLY A 42 12.10 -4.91 -10.67
C GLY A 42 11.71 -4.43 -9.26
N ASP A 43 12.08 -3.19 -8.96
CA ASP A 43 11.91 -2.59 -7.63
C ASP A 43 10.80 -1.51 -7.62
N HIS A 44 9.70 -1.76 -8.34
CA HIS A 44 8.56 -0.84 -8.35
C HIS A 44 7.21 -1.55 -8.55
N ILE A 45 6.14 -0.87 -8.13
CA ILE A 45 4.75 -1.22 -8.42
C ILE A 45 4.20 -0.24 -9.45
N ASP A 46 3.57 -0.74 -10.50
CA ASP A 46 2.81 0.09 -11.44
C ASP A 46 1.43 0.39 -10.86
N CYS A 47 1.13 1.67 -10.64
CA CYS A 47 -0.19 2.15 -10.26
C CYS A 47 -0.85 2.81 -11.47
N ILE A 48 -1.89 2.18 -12.01
CA ILE A 48 -2.62 2.61 -13.20
C ILE A 48 -3.85 3.40 -12.73
N LEU A 49 -3.89 4.68 -13.12
CA LEU A 49 -4.98 5.58 -12.77
C LEU A 49 -6.14 5.44 -13.76
N GLU A 50 -7.31 5.99 -13.40
CA GLU A 50 -8.52 5.93 -14.24
C GLU A 50 -8.35 6.60 -15.61
N ASN A 51 -7.47 7.59 -15.70
CA ASN A 51 -7.12 8.24 -16.96
C ASN A 51 -6.09 7.45 -17.80
N GLY A 52 -5.74 6.23 -17.40
CA GLY A 52 -4.76 5.37 -18.06
C GLY A 52 -3.29 5.71 -17.77
N SER A 53 -3.00 6.79 -17.05
CA SER A 53 -1.62 7.13 -16.69
C SER A 53 -1.05 6.14 -15.67
N VAL A 54 0.25 5.85 -15.80
CA VAL A 54 0.95 4.90 -14.94
C VAL A 54 1.91 5.65 -14.02
N GLN A 55 1.77 5.41 -12.73
CA GLN A 55 2.70 5.88 -11.70
C GLN A 55 3.56 4.71 -11.23
N LYS A 56 4.86 4.78 -11.49
CA LYS A 56 5.83 3.79 -11.00
C LYS A 56 6.21 4.12 -9.57
N VAL A 57 5.73 3.33 -8.62
CA VAL A 57 5.96 3.52 -7.18
C VAL A 57 7.16 2.66 -6.76
N PRO A 58 8.29 3.26 -6.38
CA PRO A 58 9.47 2.51 -5.95
C PRO A 58 9.26 1.65 -4.70
N LYS A 59 10.06 0.60 -4.57
CA LYS A 59 10.13 -0.27 -3.39
C LYS A 59 10.42 0.54 -2.11
N ASP A 60 11.30 1.54 -2.19
CA ASP A 60 11.66 2.36 -1.03
C ASP A 60 10.53 3.28 -0.58
N ASP A 61 9.74 3.84 -1.51
CA ASP A 61 8.51 4.55 -1.16
C ASP A 61 7.48 3.63 -0.46
N SER A 62 7.43 2.37 -0.89
CA SER A 62 6.60 1.35 -0.23
C SER A 62 7.11 1.02 1.18
N ARG A 63 8.44 1.04 1.37
CA ARG A 63 9.07 0.85 2.68
C ARG A 63 8.70 1.97 3.64
N ILE A 64 8.76 3.22 3.21
CA ILE A 64 8.40 4.38 4.04
C ILE A 64 6.99 4.21 4.63
N ALA A 65 6.00 3.87 3.78
CA ALA A 65 4.63 3.65 4.25
C ALA A 65 4.52 2.42 5.16
N TYR A 66 5.21 1.33 4.83
CA TYR A 66 5.20 0.11 5.64
C TYR A 66 5.79 0.35 7.03
N GLU A 67 6.98 0.93 7.14
CA GLU A 67 7.66 1.11 8.43
C GLU A 67 6.90 2.08 9.34
N ASN A 68 6.27 3.10 8.76
CA ASN A 68 5.49 4.10 9.50
C ASN A 68 4.00 3.75 9.67
N ARG A 69 3.56 2.58 9.18
CA ARG A 69 2.14 2.19 9.12
C ARG A 69 1.42 2.26 10.47
N GLU A 70 2.07 1.82 11.54
CA GLU A 70 1.44 1.75 12.86
C GLU A 70 1.25 3.16 13.43
N GLY A 71 2.26 4.02 13.26
CA GLY A 71 2.15 5.41 13.66
C GLY A 71 1.10 6.17 12.84
N TYR A 72 0.99 5.86 11.55
CA TYR A 72 -0.04 6.45 10.69
C TYR A 72 -1.45 6.03 11.10
N ILE A 73 -1.67 4.74 11.38
CA ILE A 73 -2.97 4.21 11.84
C ILE A 73 -3.34 4.77 13.22
N LYS A 74 -2.38 4.86 14.15
CA LYS A 74 -2.58 5.40 15.50
C LYS A 74 -2.68 6.93 15.53
N GLY A 75 -2.45 7.61 14.41
CA GLY A 75 -2.46 9.07 14.31
C GLY A 75 -1.23 9.77 14.92
N THR A 76 -0.20 9.03 15.33
CA THR A 76 1.08 9.62 15.81
C THR A 76 1.95 10.11 14.66
N ILE A 77 1.71 9.61 13.45
CA ILE A 77 2.29 10.12 12.20
C ILE A 77 1.16 10.63 11.32
N ARG A 78 1.26 11.89 10.89
CA ARG A 78 0.29 12.51 9.98
C ARG A 78 0.66 12.25 8.54
N ARG A 79 -0.35 12.24 7.66
CA ARG A 79 -0.16 12.02 6.21
C ARG A 79 0.85 12.98 5.58
N HIS A 80 0.91 14.24 6.01
CA HIS A 80 1.86 15.20 5.44
C HIS A 80 3.31 14.82 5.75
N GLN A 81 3.60 14.27 6.93
CA GLN A 81 4.95 13.83 7.30
C GLN A 81 5.42 12.64 6.45
N LEU A 82 4.49 11.80 5.98
CA LEU A 82 4.79 10.77 4.99
C LEU A 82 5.00 11.38 3.60
N ARG A 83 4.20 12.39 3.23
CA ARG A 83 4.34 13.10 1.94
C ARG A 83 5.66 13.83 1.80
N ASP A 84 6.21 14.33 2.90
CA ASP A 84 7.51 15.00 2.93
C ASP A 84 8.66 14.02 2.61
N GLN A 85 8.43 12.71 2.80
CA GLN A 85 9.39 11.65 2.48
C GLN A 85 9.07 10.95 1.14
N SER A 86 7.80 10.93 0.73
CA SER A 86 7.33 10.21 -0.44
C SER A 86 6.18 10.93 -1.15
N ARG A 87 6.39 11.32 -2.41
CA ARG A 87 5.32 11.82 -3.30
C ARG A 87 4.27 10.75 -3.62
N PHE A 88 4.58 9.48 -3.39
CA PHE A 88 3.71 8.34 -3.67
C PHE A 88 2.86 7.89 -2.48
N THR A 89 2.86 8.66 -1.39
CA THR A 89 2.14 8.37 -0.13
C THR A 89 0.71 7.86 -0.35
N LYS A 90 -0.06 8.45 -1.28
CA LYS A 90 -1.44 7.99 -1.58
C LYS A 90 -1.48 6.50 -1.95
N TYR A 91 -0.59 6.09 -2.85
CA TYR A 91 -0.56 4.74 -3.38
C TYR A 91 -0.07 3.77 -2.31
N THR A 92 1.04 4.11 -1.67
CA THR A 92 1.70 3.24 -0.71
C THR A 92 0.84 2.99 0.52
N ILE A 93 0.19 4.01 1.11
CA ILE A 93 -0.71 3.79 2.26
C ILE A 93 -1.92 2.91 1.91
N SER A 94 -2.51 3.10 0.72
CA SER A 94 -3.70 2.35 0.31
C SER A 94 -3.35 0.89 0.01
N ILE A 95 -2.22 0.66 -0.67
CA ILE A 95 -1.68 -0.68 -0.94
C ILE A 95 -1.33 -1.38 0.37
N THR A 96 -0.54 -0.74 1.25
CA THR A 96 -0.13 -1.31 2.54
C THR A 96 -1.35 -1.69 3.38
N HIS A 97 -2.36 -0.81 3.46
CA HIS A 97 -3.60 -1.10 4.19
C HIS A 97 -4.31 -2.34 3.64
N LYS A 98 -4.50 -2.44 2.31
CA LYS A 98 -5.16 -3.59 1.67
C LYS A 98 -4.44 -4.91 1.96
N ILE A 99 -3.11 -4.94 1.82
CA ILE A 99 -2.31 -6.16 2.03
C ILE A 99 -2.38 -6.60 3.49
N LEU A 100 -2.25 -5.68 4.44
CA LEU A 100 -2.21 -6.03 5.86
C LEU A 100 -3.58 -6.40 6.43
N MET A 101 -4.66 -5.75 6.00
CA MET A 101 -6.01 -6.14 6.40
C MET A 101 -6.33 -7.59 6.02
N LYS A 102 -5.84 -8.07 4.88
CA LYS A 102 -6.02 -9.48 4.49
C LYS A 102 -5.31 -10.46 5.43
N VAL A 103 -4.17 -10.06 6.00
CA VAL A 103 -3.41 -10.90 6.94
C VAL A 103 -4.14 -10.99 8.27
N GLU A 104 -4.62 -9.85 8.77
CA GLU A 104 -5.38 -9.76 10.02
C GLU A 104 -6.75 -10.43 9.93
N TYR A 105 -7.36 -10.45 8.73
CA TYR A 105 -8.66 -11.08 8.47
C TYR A 105 -8.56 -12.47 7.81
N ASN A 106 -7.40 -13.15 7.86
CA ASN A 106 -7.36 -14.54 7.43
C ASN A 106 -7.92 -15.42 8.57
N PRO A 107 -9.10 -16.06 8.43
CA PRO A 107 -9.65 -16.91 9.49
C PRO A 107 -8.74 -18.10 9.85
N ASN A 108 -7.77 -18.43 8.99
CA ASN A 108 -6.78 -19.49 9.21
C ASN A 108 -5.43 -18.98 9.76
N SER A 109 -5.23 -17.67 10.01
CA SER A 109 -3.99 -17.14 10.61
C SER A 109 -3.97 -17.18 12.14
N ARG A 110 -5.03 -17.71 12.77
CA ARG A 110 -5.08 -18.07 14.19
C ARG A 110 -4.97 -19.59 14.36
N ALA A 111 -3.83 -20.15 14.02
CA ALA A 111 -3.38 -21.42 14.58
C ALA A 111 -1.88 -21.26 14.85
N GLY A 112 -1.52 -21.41 16.12
CA GLY A 112 -0.16 -21.28 16.63
C GLY A 112 0.73 -22.47 16.30
#